data_AF-A0A7W7Y818-F1
#
_entry.id   AF-A0A7W7Y818-F1
#
_cell.length_a   1.000
_cell.length_b   1.000
_cell.length_c   1.000
_cell.angle_alpha   90.00
_cell.angle_beta   90.00
_cell.angle_gamma   90.00
#
_symmetry.space_group_name_H-M   'P 1'
#
loop_
_entity.id
_entity.type
_entity.pdbx_description
1 polymer ?
#
loop_
_entity_poly.entity_id
_entity_poly.type
_entity_poly.pdbx_seq_one_letter_code
_entity_poly.pdbx_strand_id
1 'polypeptide(L)'
;MKTVLERASAYLSRMPVSVSGQGGHTAAFSAAVALVRGFDLPEQEALPLLCRWNEGCRPPWRENVLRQKLRSAATTATRPAGYLLEAPPPSRNGKSFSFSSSRSANRGPQGGQGTQGAERSHTACSSSLSSASPQSHTPPPAAPPAEDRAWLRASWPEFHPLSREDILAVSKLRGLLPDAVDLAHRHGFLRIAQVQDQRCLVITEGTFAQVRRLDGGALHNAAGDRIKARNLSGSQGAFIGQGWLGDTTHVLLVEGAVGLIEGLAAMLLVDTPHAWSVLAATSASSRFARDPGLMQRLHGRQVHVVPDNDASGRDAAASWLADLQAAGVCATAHMLPAPCKDLGDVFHLPKTERTQILNNLFLP
;
A
#
# COMPACT_ATOMS: atom_id res chain seq x y z
N MET A 1 -8.11 15.20 -45.72
CA MET A 1 -8.58 14.30 -44.63
C MET A 1 -7.44 14.11 -43.66
N LYS A 2 -7.71 14.12 -42.34
CA LYS A 2 -6.65 13.80 -41.38
C LYS A 2 -6.37 12.31 -41.40
N THR A 3 -5.09 11.92 -41.41
CA THR A 3 -4.68 10.51 -41.34
C THR A 3 -5.05 9.92 -39.97
N VAL A 4 -5.03 8.58 -39.86
CA VAL A 4 -5.28 7.90 -38.57
C VAL A 4 -4.26 8.34 -37.50
N LEU A 5 -2.99 8.49 -37.89
CA LEU A 5 -1.91 8.96 -37.01
C LEU A 5 -2.14 10.38 -36.50
N GLU A 6 -2.60 11.30 -37.37
CA GLU A 6 -2.93 12.67 -36.97
C GLU A 6 -4.12 12.72 -36.00
N ARG A 7 -5.12 11.87 -36.20
CA ARG A 7 -6.26 11.73 -35.28
C ARG A 7 -5.82 11.18 -33.93
N ALA A 8 -4.96 10.15 -33.94
CA ALA A 8 -4.41 9.54 -32.73
C ALA A 8 -3.58 10.54 -31.91
N SER A 9 -2.71 11.31 -32.59
CA SER A 9 -1.91 12.36 -31.96
C SER A 9 -2.78 13.47 -31.33
N ALA A 10 -3.80 13.94 -32.04
CA ALA A 10 -4.74 14.93 -31.53
C ALA A 10 -5.57 14.41 -30.34
N TYR A 11 -5.91 13.11 -30.35
CA TYR A 11 -6.60 12.47 -29.24
C TYR A 11 -5.72 12.39 -27.99
N LEU A 12 -4.49 11.88 -28.13
CA LEU A 12 -3.50 11.81 -27.05
C LEU A 12 -3.24 13.18 -26.40
N SER A 13 -3.18 14.24 -27.19
CA SER A 13 -2.96 15.60 -26.68
C SER A 13 -4.04 16.09 -25.72
N ARG A 14 -5.22 15.44 -25.70
CA ARG A 14 -6.33 15.72 -24.78
C ARG A 14 -6.38 14.75 -23.60
N MET A 15 -5.60 13.67 -23.64
CA MET A 15 -5.56 12.70 -22.55
C MET A 15 -4.74 13.24 -21.38
N PRO A 16 -5.14 12.95 -20.13
CA PRO A 16 -4.36 13.36 -18.96
C PRO A 16 -2.96 12.73 -19.01
N VAL A 17 -1.92 13.52 -18.76
CA VAL A 17 -0.54 13.03 -18.64
C VAL A 17 -0.33 12.28 -17.33
N SER A 18 0.61 11.33 -17.33
CA SER A 18 0.94 10.58 -16.11
C SER A 18 1.84 11.40 -15.18
N VAL A 19 1.34 11.71 -13.99
CA VAL A 19 2.14 12.22 -12.88
C VAL A 19 2.32 11.13 -11.81
N SER A 20 3.55 10.95 -11.34
CA SER A 20 3.91 10.03 -10.26
C SER A 20 3.06 10.35 -9.04
N GLY A 21 2.41 9.32 -8.52
CA GLY A 21 1.47 9.49 -7.44
C GLY A 21 0.07 9.99 -7.82
N GLN A 22 -0.25 10.20 -9.09
CA GLN A 22 -1.62 10.56 -9.53
C GLN A 22 -2.17 9.54 -10.52
N GLY A 23 -2.01 8.25 -10.23
CA GLY A 23 -2.51 7.18 -11.11
C GLY A 23 -1.78 7.07 -12.44
N GLY A 24 -0.51 7.46 -12.49
CA GLY A 24 0.30 7.46 -13.70
C GLY A 24 0.29 6.14 -14.50
N HIS A 25 0.29 4.99 -13.82
CA HIS A 25 0.17 3.70 -14.49
C HIS A 25 -1.15 3.55 -15.27
N THR A 26 -2.26 4.03 -14.71
CA THR A 26 -3.58 4.00 -15.34
C THR A 26 -3.64 4.95 -16.52
N ALA A 27 -3.06 6.15 -16.40
CA ALA A 27 -2.99 7.13 -17.48
C ALA A 27 -2.14 6.60 -18.66
N ALA A 28 -0.94 6.08 -18.39
CA ALA A 28 -0.06 5.50 -19.41
C ALA A 28 -0.68 4.27 -20.08
N PHE A 29 -1.34 3.41 -19.30
CA PHE A 29 -2.06 2.26 -19.86
C PHE A 29 -3.26 2.69 -20.70
N SER A 30 -4.03 3.70 -20.27
CA SER A 30 -5.16 4.22 -21.04
C SER A 30 -4.70 4.85 -22.37
N ALA A 31 -3.58 5.59 -22.36
CA ALA A 31 -2.96 6.13 -23.57
C ALA A 31 -2.52 5.00 -24.53
N ALA A 32 -1.90 3.95 -24.00
CA ALA A 32 -1.55 2.76 -24.78
C ALA A 32 -2.78 2.04 -25.37
N VAL A 33 -3.86 1.89 -24.60
CA VAL A 33 -5.13 1.32 -25.09
C VAL A 33 -5.75 2.17 -26.19
N ALA A 34 -5.75 3.49 -26.04
CA ALA A 34 -6.30 4.40 -27.06
C ALA A 34 -5.56 4.25 -28.39
N LEU A 35 -4.24 4.08 -28.37
CA LEU A 35 -3.43 3.86 -29.57
C LEU A 35 -3.68 2.49 -30.21
N VAL A 36 -3.46 1.41 -29.46
CA VAL A 36 -3.44 0.05 -30.04
C VAL A 36 -4.84 -0.53 -30.23
N ARG A 37 -5.81 -0.21 -29.36
CA ARG A 37 -7.21 -0.66 -29.53
C ARG A 37 -8.10 0.41 -30.15
N GLY A 38 -7.90 1.68 -29.81
CA GLY A 38 -8.77 2.76 -30.30
C GLY A 38 -8.54 3.11 -31.77
N PHE A 39 -7.28 3.32 -32.16
CA PHE A 39 -6.89 3.65 -33.53
C PHE A 39 -6.34 2.47 -34.32
N ASP A 40 -6.32 1.27 -33.71
CA ASP A 40 -5.82 0.02 -34.30
C ASP A 40 -4.38 0.12 -34.82
N LEU A 41 -3.54 0.87 -34.10
CA LEU A 41 -2.15 1.09 -34.51
C LEU A 41 -1.24 -0.06 -34.06
N PRO A 42 -0.34 -0.56 -34.92
CA PRO A 42 0.70 -1.49 -34.50
C PRO A 42 1.69 -0.83 -33.55
N GLU A 43 2.40 -1.62 -32.74
CA GLU A 43 3.38 -1.13 -31.74
C GLU A 43 4.38 -0.12 -32.33
N GLN A 44 4.85 -0.37 -33.56
CA GLN A 44 5.84 0.46 -34.25
C GLN A 44 5.34 1.88 -34.54
N GLU A 45 4.05 2.03 -34.89
CA GLU A 45 3.43 3.33 -35.16
C GLU A 45 2.90 4.01 -33.88
N ALA A 46 2.45 3.21 -32.92
CA ALA A 46 1.94 3.70 -31.65
C ALA A 46 3.06 4.27 -30.75
N LEU A 47 4.25 3.68 -30.77
CA LEU A 47 5.33 4.06 -29.85
C LEU A 47 5.81 5.51 -30.00
N PRO A 48 6.10 6.05 -31.21
CA PRO A 48 6.48 7.46 -31.36
C PRO A 48 5.42 8.43 -30.82
N LEU A 49 4.13 8.10 -31.01
CA LEU A 49 3.02 8.91 -30.50
C LEU A 49 2.95 8.87 -28.97
N LEU A 50 3.15 7.68 -28.38
CA LEU A 50 3.16 7.52 -26.93
C LEU A 50 4.37 8.20 -26.28
N CYS A 51 5.55 8.17 -26.94
CA CYS A 51 6.74 8.90 -26.51
C CYS A 51 6.53 10.42 -26.51
N ARG A 52 5.85 10.96 -27.53
CA ARG A 52 5.51 12.39 -27.56
C ARG A 52 4.52 12.77 -26.45
N TRP A 53 3.50 11.95 -26.21
CA TRP A 53 2.60 12.15 -25.06
C TRP A 53 3.36 12.08 -23.72
N ASN A 54 4.38 11.21 -23.65
CA ASN A 54 5.21 11.01 -22.46
C ASN A 54 6.09 12.23 -22.10
N GLU A 55 6.35 13.16 -23.01
CA GLU A 55 7.08 14.42 -22.73
C GLU A 55 6.37 15.26 -21.64
N GLY A 56 5.05 15.15 -21.54
CA GLY A 56 4.25 15.78 -20.48
C GLY A 56 4.20 15.00 -19.16
N CYS A 57 4.69 13.75 -19.12
CA CYS A 57 4.64 12.92 -17.92
C CYS A 57 5.73 13.31 -16.92
N ARG A 58 5.46 13.14 -15.62
CA ARG A 58 6.38 13.50 -14.53
C ARG A 58 6.47 12.37 -13.51
N PRO A 59 7.60 11.63 -13.41
CA PRO A 59 8.71 11.63 -14.35
C PRO A 59 8.29 11.03 -15.72
N PRO A 60 8.98 11.40 -16.82
CA PRO A 60 8.81 10.70 -18.09
C PRO A 60 9.08 9.20 -17.93
N TRP A 61 8.19 8.38 -18.49
CA TRP A 61 8.35 6.93 -18.57
C TRP A 61 9.55 6.60 -19.47
N ARG A 62 10.28 5.54 -19.12
CA ARG A 62 11.29 4.97 -20.02
C ARG A 62 10.60 4.30 -21.21
N GLU A 63 11.24 4.35 -22.39
CA GLU A 63 10.68 3.79 -23.63
C GLU A 63 10.35 2.29 -23.50
N ASN A 64 11.22 1.50 -22.85
CA ASN A 64 10.99 0.07 -22.62
C ASN A 64 9.70 -0.19 -21.84
N VAL A 65 9.39 0.65 -20.83
CA VAL A 65 8.16 0.56 -20.04
C VAL A 65 6.95 0.96 -20.89
N LEU A 66 7.06 2.01 -21.72
CA LEU A 66 5.99 2.40 -22.65
C LEU A 66 5.68 1.29 -23.66
N ARG A 67 6.72 0.64 -24.20
CA ARG A 67 6.59 -0.52 -25.09
C ARG A 67 5.87 -1.68 -24.40
N GLN A 68 6.22 -1.97 -23.15
CA GLN A 68 5.51 -2.97 -22.35
C GLN A 68 4.03 -2.58 -22.15
N LYS A 69 3.72 -1.29 -21.93
CA LYS A 69 2.32 -0.83 -21.84
C LYS A 69 1.54 -1.04 -23.13
N LEU A 70 2.14 -0.77 -24.29
CA LEU A 70 1.53 -1.06 -25.59
C LEU A 70 1.24 -2.55 -25.76
N ARG A 71 2.19 -3.42 -25.44
CA ARG A 71 2.01 -4.88 -25.51
C ARG A 71 0.93 -5.37 -24.57
N SER A 72 0.96 -4.93 -23.30
CA SER A 72 -0.09 -5.26 -22.34
C SER A 72 -1.46 -4.76 -22.79
N ALA A 73 -1.56 -3.55 -23.33
CA ALA A 73 -2.81 -3.01 -23.86
C ALA A 73 -3.35 -3.83 -25.04
N ALA A 74 -2.45 -4.28 -25.92
CA ALA A 74 -2.79 -5.18 -27.03
C ALA A 74 -3.37 -6.51 -26.53
N THR A 75 -2.87 -7.08 -25.43
CA THR A 75 -3.30 -8.41 -24.97
C THR A 75 -4.45 -8.39 -23.96
N THR A 76 -4.50 -7.40 -23.07
CA THR A 76 -5.40 -7.43 -21.90
C THR A 76 -6.60 -6.50 -21.99
N ALA A 77 -6.60 -5.52 -22.91
CA ALA A 77 -7.73 -4.61 -23.04
C ALA A 77 -8.89 -5.27 -23.79
N THR A 78 -10.10 -5.17 -23.23
CA THR A 78 -11.33 -5.80 -23.76
C THR A 78 -12.05 -4.98 -24.83
N ARG A 79 -11.56 -3.77 -25.16
CA ARG A 79 -12.19 -2.90 -26.17
C ARG A 79 -11.93 -3.44 -27.58
N PRO A 80 -12.92 -3.38 -28.49
CA PRO A 80 -12.74 -3.83 -29.87
C PRO A 80 -11.70 -2.97 -30.59
N ALA A 81 -11.01 -3.57 -31.56
CA ALA A 81 -10.07 -2.84 -32.42
C ALA A 81 -10.80 -1.74 -33.22
N GLY A 82 -10.18 -0.58 -33.38
CA GLY A 82 -10.69 0.53 -34.18
C GLY A 82 -11.85 1.32 -33.56
N TYR A 83 -12.17 1.14 -32.27
CA TYR A 83 -13.36 1.75 -31.66
C TYR A 83 -13.38 3.30 -31.63
N LEU A 84 -12.23 3.96 -31.89
CA LEU A 84 -12.14 5.43 -32.04
C LEU A 84 -12.11 5.89 -33.51
N LEU A 85 -12.08 4.95 -34.47
CA LEU A 85 -12.10 5.25 -35.91
C LEU A 85 -13.51 5.60 -36.40
N GLU A 86 -14.53 4.96 -35.85
CA GLU A 86 -15.95 5.10 -36.22
C GLU A 86 -16.70 6.24 -35.50
N ALA A 87 -16.05 6.91 -34.54
CA ALA A 87 -16.70 8.00 -33.82
C ALA A 87 -16.93 9.23 -34.74
N PRO A 88 -18.17 9.73 -34.90
CA PRO A 88 -18.41 10.99 -35.60
C PRO A 88 -17.67 12.14 -34.89
N PRO A 89 -17.27 13.21 -35.62
CA PRO A 89 -16.51 14.30 -35.03
C PRO A 89 -17.25 14.88 -33.82
N PRO A 90 -16.55 15.25 -32.72
CA PRO A 90 -17.21 15.77 -31.54
C PRO A 90 -17.97 17.05 -31.91
N SER A 91 -19.28 17.05 -31.71
CA SER A 91 -20.09 18.26 -31.82
C SER A 91 -19.58 19.28 -30.80
N ARG A 92 -19.48 20.53 -31.24
CA ARG A 92 -18.75 21.62 -30.59
C ARG A 92 -19.42 22.16 -29.32
N ASN A 93 -20.28 21.39 -28.65
CA ASN A 93 -20.99 21.80 -27.45
C ASN A 93 -20.47 21.03 -26.24
N GLY A 94 -19.78 21.75 -25.35
CA GLY A 94 -19.20 21.21 -24.13
C GLY A 94 -20.24 20.58 -23.23
N LYS A 95 -20.12 19.26 -23.04
CA LYS A 95 -20.53 18.55 -21.81
C LYS A 95 -19.46 17.52 -21.49
N SER A 96 -18.89 17.66 -20.31
CA SER A 96 -17.94 16.75 -19.67
C SER A 96 -18.45 15.31 -19.69
N PHE A 97 -17.64 14.38 -20.21
CA PHE A 97 -17.87 12.94 -20.06
C PHE A 97 -17.73 12.57 -18.58
N SER A 98 -18.85 12.45 -17.87
CA SER A 98 -18.94 11.78 -16.58
C SER A 98 -19.00 10.27 -16.82
N PHE A 99 -18.01 9.54 -16.31
CA PHE A 99 -18.05 8.08 -16.28
C PHE A 99 -19.00 7.66 -15.13
N SER A 100 -20.27 7.42 -15.45
CA SER A 100 -21.27 6.97 -14.48
C SER A 100 -21.07 5.48 -14.20
N SER A 101 -20.51 5.16 -13.04
CA SER A 101 -20.54 3.80 -12.48
C SER A 101 -21.98 3.44 -12.10
N SER A 102 -22.62 2.57 -12.89
CA SER A 102 -23.93 2.02 -12.57
C SER A 102 -23.82 1.03 -11.42
N ARG A 103 -24.12 1.49 -10.19
CA ARG A 103 -24.62 0.62 -9.11
C ARG A 103 -26.10 0.35 -9.38
N SER A 104 -26.43 -0.92 -9.61
CA SER A 104 -27.80 -1.39 -9.67
C SER A 104 -28.38 -1.39 -8.25
N ALA A 105 -29.32 -0.48 -8.01
CA ALA A 105 -30.24 -0.54 -6.88
C ALA A 105 -31.62 -0.85 -7.48
N ASN A 106 -32.21 -1.98 -7.10
CA ASN A 106 -33.60 -2.29 -7.46
C ASN A 106 -34.46 -2.29 -6.19
N ARG A 107 -35.51 -1.48 -6.19
CA ARG A 107 -36.55 -1.39 -5.15
C ARG A 107 -37.82 -2.06 -5.68
N GLY A 108 -38.42 -2.92 -4.84
CA GLY A 108 -39.88 -3.12 -4.68
C GLY A 108 -40.66 -3.74 -5.85
N PRO A 109 -41.83 -4.37 -5.60
CA PRO A 109 -42.92 -3.72 -4.85
C PRO A 109 -43.62 -4.59 -3.77
N GLN A 110 -44.63 -3.96 -3.18
CA GLN A 110 -45.37 -4.22 -1.93
C GLN A 110 -46.38 -5.39 -1.97
N GLY A 111 -46.78 -5.86 -0.77
CA GLY A 111 -48.20 -6.12 -0.46
C GLY A 111 -48.54 -7.36 0.38
N GLY A 112 -49.08 -7.16 1.60
CA GLY A 112 -50.26 -7.91 2.08
C GLY A 112 -50.15 -8.93 3.23
N GLN A 113 -50.31 -8.45 4.47
CA GLN A 113 -51.17 -8.92 5.60
C GLN A 113 -51.21 -10.38 6.14
N GLY A 114 -51.13 -10.45 7.50
CA GLY A 114 -51.79 -11.41 8.43
C GLY A 114 -51.12 -12.78 8.59
N THR A 115 -51.06 -13.46 9.74
CA THR A 115 -51.57 -13.32 11.12
C THR A 115 -50.93 -14.43 11.97
N GLN A 116 -50.63 -14.13 13.25
CA GLN A 116 -50.61 -14.99 14.47
C GLN A 116 -49.88 -16.36 14.51
N GLY A 117 -49.14 -16.59 15.61
CA GLY A 117 -49.19 -17.88 16.33
C GLY A 117 -47.86 -18.61 16.64
N ALA A 118 -47.45 -18.51 17.91
CA ALA A 118 -46.94 -19.58 18.78
C ALA A 118 -45.60 -20.34 18.53
N GLU A 119 -44.74 -20.22 19.56
CA GLU A 119 -44.06 -21.30 20.32
C GLU A 119 -42.96 -22.22 19.73
N ARG A 120 -41.83 -22.19 20.46
CA ARG A 120 -41.00 -23.32 20.98
C ARG A 120 -40.08 -24.13 20.05
N SER A 121 -38.79 -24.06 20.43
CA SER A 121 -37.92 -25.20 20.79
C SER A 121 -37.12 -25.97 19.72
N HIS A 122 -35.79 -25.98 19.98
CA HIS A 122 -34.78 -27.04 19.78
C HIS A 122 -34.59 -27.69 18.39
N THR A 123 -33.32 -27.71 17.93
CA THR A 123 -32.45 -28.91 17.77
C THR A 123 -31.57 -28.87 16.50
N ALA A 124 -30.28 -29.15 16.70
CA ALA A 124 -29.26 -29.71 15.80
C ALA A 124 -29.08 -29.15 14.37
N CYS A 125 -27.93 -28.51 14.16
CA CYS A 125 -27.35 -28.27 12.85
C CYS A 125 -26.54 -29.51 12.43
N SER A 126 -27.06 -30.25 11.45
CA SER A 126 -26.38 -31.35 10.77
C SER A 126 -25.65 -30.85 9.52
N SER A 127 -24.42 -31.33 9.41
CA SER A 127 -23.45 -31.14 8.34
C SER A 127 -24.00 -31.46 6.94
N SER A 128 -23.80 -30.53 5.99
CA SER A 128 -23.78 -30.83 4.56
C SER A 128 -22.57 -30.15 3.90
N LEU A 129 -21.63 -31.00 3.49
CA LEU A 129 -20.47 -30.66 2.66
C LEU A 129 -20.96 -30.30 1.26
N SER A 130 -20.82 -29.02 0.87
CA SER A 130 -20.98 -28.59 -0.52
C SER A 130 -19.60 -28.34 -1.11
N SER A 131 -19.21 -29.20 -2.05
CA SER A 131 -18.02 -29.10 -2.89
C SER A 131 -18.12 -27.87 -3.81
N ALA A 132 -17.28 -26.87 -3.57
CA ALA A 132 -17.10 -25.73 -4.46
C ALA A 132 -15.96 -26.01 -5.46
N SER A 133 -16.28 -26.00 -6.75
CA SER A 133 -15.30 -26.07 -7.85
C SER A 133 -14.33 -24.88 -7.80
N PRO A 134 -13.04 -25.08 -8.16
CA PRO A 134 -12.01 -24.05 -8.03
C PRO A 134 -12.22 -22.95 -9.08
N GLN A 135 -12.50 -21.72 -8.61
CA GLN A 135 -12.46 -20.55 -9.46
C GLN A 135 -11.00 -20.29 -9.87
N SER A 136 -10.78 -20.25 -11.18
CA SER A 136 -9.50 -19.92 -11.81
C SER A 136 -9.13 -18.46 -11.50
N HIS A 137 -8.40 -18.23 -10.42
CA HIS A 137 -7.74 -16.96 -10.16
C HIS A 137 -6.52 -16.86 -11.07
N THR A 138 -6.64 -16.12 -12.17
CA THR A 138 -5.47 -15.68 -12.93
C THR A 138 -4.64 -14.75 -12.03
N PRO A 139 -3.34 -15.03 -11.81
CA PRO A 139 -2.50 -14.17 -10.99
C PRO A 139 -2.41 -12.78 -11.63
N PRO A 140 -2.33 -11.71 -10.81
CA PRO A 140 -2.10 -10.36 -11.34
C PRO A 140 -0.81 -10.34 -12.16
N PRO A 141 -0.72 -9.51 -13.22
CA PRO A 141 0.46 -9.44 -14.07
C PRO A 141 1.70 -9.17 -13.22
N ALA A 142 2.78 -9.91 -13.50
CA ALA A 142 4.03 -9.83 -12.77
C ALA A 142 4.51 -8.38 -12.61
N ALA A 143 4.91 -8.02 -11.39
CA ALA A 143 5.47 -6.71 -11.13
C ALA A 143 6.70 -6.47 -12.03
N PRO A 144 6.90 -5.26 -12.55
CA PRO A 144 8.05 -4.97 -13.41
C PRO A 144 9.38 -5.25 -12.65
N PRO A 145 10.45 -5.67 -13.36
CA PRO A 145 11.76 -5.98 -12.78
C PRO A 145 12.32 -4.90 -11.84
N ALA A 146 13.21 -5.28 -10.92
CA ALA A 146 13.75 -4.38 -9.90
C ALA A 146 14.47 -3.13 -10.46
N GLU A 147 15.10 -3.22 -11.63
CA GLU A 147 15.74 -2.11 -12.34
C GLU A 147 14.73 -1.04 -12.83
N ASP A 148 13.45 -1.42 -13.02
CA ASP A 148 12.37 -0.55 -13.47
C ASP A 148 11.71 0.25 -12.33
N ARG A 149 12.19 0.15 -11.08
CA ARG A 149 11.67 0.97 -9.98
C ARG A 149 12.60 2.07 -9.51
N ALA A 150 13.90 1.97 -9.82
CA ALA A 150 14.88 3.00 -9.47
C ALA A 150 14.55 4.36 -10.11
N TRP A 151 14.10 4.38 -11.37
CA TRP A 151 13.72 5.63 -12.04
C TRP A 151 12.47 6.28 -11.43
N LEU A 152 11.53 5.49 -10.88
CA LEU A 152 10.40 6.03 -10.13
C LEU A 152 10.87 6.69 -8.83
N ARG A 153 11.86 6.11 -8.17
CA ARG A 153 12.47 6.68 -6.95
C ARG A 153 13.25 7.96 -7.22
N ALA A 154 13.81 8.13 -8.41
CA ALA A 154 14.45 9.39 -8.81
C ALA A 154 13.48 10.59 -8.86
N SER A 155 12.16 10.34 -8.85
CA SER A 155 11.12 11.39 -8.75
C SER A 155 10.61 11.64 -7.33
N TRP A 156 11.21 11.01 -6.32
CA TRP A 156 10.84 11.31 -4.94
C TRP A 156 11.13 12.77 -4.60
N PRO A 157 10.29 13.41 -3.78
CA PRO A 157 10.59 14.73 -3.27
C PRO A 157 11.87 14.69 -2.43
N GLU A 158 12.50 15.85 -2.25
CA GLU A 158 13.63 15.98 -1.35
C GLU A 158 13.21 15.63 0.09
N PHE A 159 14.07 14.87 0.76
CA PHE A 159 13.87 14.45 2.15
C PHE A 159 14.73 15.31 3.06
N HIS A 160 14.08 16.00 3.99
CA HIS A 160 14.74 16.85 4.98
C HIS A 160 14.76 16.17 6.36
N PRO A 161 15.75 16.46 7.22
CA PRO A 161 15.74 16.02 8.61
C PRO A 161 14.54 16.62 9.38
N LEU A 162 14.14 15.97 10.48
CA LEU A 162 13.08 16.49 11.33
C LEU A 162 13.63 17.65 12.18
N SER A 163 12.85 18.72 12.30
CA SER A 163 13.07 19.73 13.34
C SER A 163 12.53 19.26 14.69
N ARG A 164 12.88 19.97 15.77
CA ARG A 164 12.31 19.73 17.10
C ARG A 164 10.79 19.89 17.11
N GLU A 165 10.26 20.84 16.34
CA GLU A 165 8.81 21.04 16.21
C GLU A 165 8.14 19.84 15.52
N ASP A 166 8.77 19.27 14.50
CA ASP A 166 8.25 18.07 13.82
C ASP A 166 8.20 16.87 14.76
N ILE A 167 9.26 16.67 15.56
CA ILE A 167 9.32 15.61 16.58
C ILE A 167 8.16 15.74 17.57
N LEU A 168 7.93 16.96 18.08
CA LEU A 168 6.83 17.24 19.01
C LEU A 168 5.46 17.08 18.34
N ALA A 169 5.32 17.44 17.06
CA ALA A 169 4.08 17.26 16.32
C ALA A 169 3.73 15.79 16.14
N VAL A 170 4.69 14.94 15.75
CA VAL A 170 4.50 13.48 15.64
C VAL A 170 4.17 12.88 16.99
N SER A 171 4.93 13.23 18.04
CA SER A 171 4.69 12.78 19.42
C SER A 171 3.27 13.11 19.86
N LYS A 172 2.83 14.36 19.71
CA LYS A 172 1.48 14.81 20.07
C LYS A 172 0.40 14.08 19.29
N LEU A 173 0.56 13.97 17.96
CA LEU A 173 -0.43 13.33 17.09
C LEU A 173 -0.62 11.86 17.43
N ARG A 174 0.44 11.18 17.89
CA ARG A 174 0.46 9.74 18.13
C ARG A 174 0.38 9.34 19.61
N GLY A 175 0.42 10.31 20.53
CA GLY A 175 0.50 10.02 21.96
C GLY A 175 1.80 9.31 22.36
N LEU A 176 2.90 9.49 21.60
CA LEU A 176 4.18 8.81 21.83
C LEU A 176 5.18 9.71 22.56
N LEU A 177 6.20 9.09 23.16
CA LEU A 177 7.34 9.82 23.71
C LEU A 177 8.12 10.55 22.59
N PRO A 178 8.47 11.84 22.76
CA PRO A 178 9.35 12.55 21.81
C PRO A 178 10.67 11.82 21.56
N ASP A 179 11.23 11.19 22.58
CA ASP A 179 12.50 10.45 22.51
C ASP A 179 12.43 9.25 21.55
N ALA A 180 11.27 8.60 21.42
CA ALA A 180 11.09 7.51 20.47
C ALA A 180 11.10 8.00 19.01
N VAL A 181 10.48 9.16 18.77
CA VAL A 181 10.46 9.82 17.47
C VAL A 181 11.87 10.32 17.11
N ASP A 182 12.57 10.92 18.09
CA ASP A 182 13.96 11.37 17.91
C ASP A 182 14.91 10.19 17.65
N LEU A 183 14.76 9.08 18.37
CA LEU A 183 15.54 7.86 18.15
C LEU A 183 15.34 7.34 16.72
N ALA A 184 14.09 7.21 16.27
CA ALA A 184 13.78 6.81 14.90
C ALA A 184 14.40 7.77 13.86
N HIS A 185 14.36 9.07 14.12
CA HIS A 185 14.95 10.11 13.28
C HIS A 185 16.48 9.99 13.19
N ARG A 186 17.18 9.85 14.32
CA ARG A 186 18.64 9.72 14.39
C ARG A 186 19.16 8.46 13.70
N HIS A 187 18.39 7.37 13.73
CA HIS A 187 18.68 6.15 12.97
C HIS A 187 18.30 6.23 11.48
N GLY A 188 17.82 7.38 11.01
CA GLY A 188 17.54 7.61 9.59
C GLY A 188 16.18 7.11 9.11
N PHE A 189 15.33 6.61 10.01
CA PHE A 189 14.01 6.06 9.62
C PHE A 189 12.98 7.14 9.33
N LEU A 190 13.15 8.36 9.87
CA LEU A 190 12.22 9.47 9.70
C LEU A 190 12.83 10.65 8.94
N ARG A 191 12.06 11.19 8.00
CA ARG A 191 12.35 12.43 7.25
C ARG A 191 11.07 13.26 7.06
N ILE A 192 11.21 14.47 6.55
CA ILE A 192 10.09 15.34 6.15
C ILE A 192 10.17 15.60 4.64
N ALA A 193 9.01 15.61 3.97
CA ALA A 193 8.91 15.97 2.56
C ALA A 193 7.58 16.65 2.24
N GLN A 194 7.54 17.39 1.13
CA GLN A 194 6.29 17.92 0.56
C GLN A 194 5.69 16.92 -0.41
N VAL A 195 4.44 16.49 -0.16
CA VAL A 195 3.70 15.55 -1.01
C VAL A 195 2.24 16.00 -1.12
N GLN A 196 1.72 16.16 -2.34
CA GLN A 196 0.36 16.68 -2.59
C GLN A 196 0.11 18.05 -1.93
N ASP A 197 1.11 18.94 -1.97
CA ASP A 197 1.08 20.26 -1.32
C ASP A 197 0.88 20.19 0.20
N GLN A 198 1.18 19.03 0.81
CA GLN A 198 1.10 18.81 2.24
C GLN A 198 2.48 18.44 2.80
N ARG A 199 2.78 18.98 3.98
CA ARG A 199 3.96 18.61 4.75
C ARG A 199 3.75 17.22 5.36
N CYS A 200 4.59 16.27 5.01
CA CYS A 200 4.44 14.87 5.37
C CYS A 200 5.64 14.35 6.17
N LEU A 201 5.36 13.52 7.18
CA LEU A 201 6.33 12.61 7.77
C LEU A 201 6.59 11.47 6.77
N VAL A 202 7.86 11.24 6.48
CA VAL A 202 8.33 10.13 5.64
C VAL A 202 8.94 9.08 6.57
N ILE A 203 8.41 7.85 6.50
CA ILE A 203 8.98 6.66 7.13
C ILE A 203 9.73 5.91 6.04
N THR A 204 11.04 5.75 6.19
CA THR A 204 11.92 5.33 5.09
C THR A 204 13.06 4.43 5.54
N GLU A 205 13.44 3.49 4.68
CA GLU A 205 14.69 2.73 4.80
C GLU A 205 15.07 2.16 3.43
N GLY A 206 16.33 2.37 3.01
CA GLY A 206 16.82 1.90 1.71
C GLY A 206 15.94 2.37 0.55
N THR A 207 15.29 1.41 -0.12
CA THR A 207 14.40 1.68 -1.26
C THR A 207 12.93 1.82 -0.89
N PHE A 208 12.56 1.79 0.40
CA PHE A 208 11.20 1.95 0.88
C PHE A 208 10.98 3.37 1.41
N ALA A 209 9.88 4.00 0.99
CA ALA A 209 9.37 5.21 1.62
C ALA A 209 7.83 5.21 1.67
N GLN A 210 7.26 5.47 2.84
CA GLN A 210 5.84 5.68 3.07
C GLN A 210 5.63 7.04 3.74
N VAL A 211 4.69 7.82 3.21
CA VAL A 211 4.38 9.16 3.71
C VAL A 211 3.02 9.22 4.39
N ARG A 212 2.93 10.07 5.40
CA ARG A 212 1.72 10.41 6.14
C ARG A 212 1.74 11.91 6.42
N ARG A 213 0.59 12.58 6.36
CA ARG A 213 0.57 14.02 6.68
C ARG A 213 0.95 14.25 8.13
N LEU A 214 1.78 15.27 8.35
CA LEU A 214 2.28 15.62 9.68
C LEU A 214 1.14 16.15 10.59
N ASP A 215 0.09 16.70 9.99
CA ASP A 215 -1.12 17.17 10.69
C ASP A 215 -2.18 16.08 10.93
N GLY A 216 -1.89 14.82 10.57
CA GLY A 216 -2.82 13.69 10.71
C GLY A 216 -3.95 13.63 9.68
N GLY A 217 -3.98 14.56 8.72
CA GLY A 217 -4.96 14.56 7.63
C GLY A 217 -4.81 13.39 6.66
N ALA A 218 -5.76 13.27 5.74
CA ALA A 218 -5.70 12.27 4.68
C ALA A 218 -4.87 12.75 3.47
N LEU A 219 -4.21 11.79 2.82
CA LEU A 219 -3.67 11.90 1.46
C LEU A 219 -4.67 11.31 0.47
N HIS A 220 -4.40 11.45 -0.83
CA HIS A 220 -5.24 10.87 -1.87
C HIS A 220 -4.46 9.82 -2.68
N ASN A 221 -5.11 8.69 -2.97
CA ASN A 221 -4.57 7.68 -3.86
C ASN A 221 -4.68 8.14 -5.34
N ALA A 222 -4.26 7.27 -6.25
CA ALA A 222 -4.37 7.47 -7.70
C ALA A 222 -5.79 7.70 -8.22
N ALA A 223 -6.79 7.10 -7.57
CA ALA A 223 -8.20 7.20 -7.92
C ALA A 223 -8.89 8.42 -7.25
N GLY A 224 -8.18 9.17 -6.41
CA GLY A 224 -8.72 10.28 -5.64
C GLY A 224 -9.34 9.88 -4.30
N ASP A 225 -9.28 8.61 -3.90
CA ASP A 225 -9.80 8.19 -2.59
C ASP A 225 -8.87 8.63 -1.46
N ARG A 226 -9.48 8.97 -0.32
CA ARG A 226 -8.78 9.34 0.91
C ARG A 226 -8.05 8.13 1.50
N ILE A 227 -6.75 8.28 1.75
CA ILE A 227 -5.88 7.28 2.36
C ILE A 227 -5.10 7.90 3.53
N LYS A 228 -4.88 7.12 4.61
CA LYS A 228 -4.13 7.58 5.79
C LYS A 228 -2.61 7.63 5.56
N ALA A 229 -2.12 6.83 4.64
CA ALA A 229 -0.71 6.68 4.34
C ALA A 229 -0.53 6.29 2.88
N ARG A 230 0.64 6.63 2.32
CA ARG A 230 0.93 6.42 0.91
C ARG A 230 2.37 5.97 0.72
N ASN A 231 2.58 4.85 0.02
CA ASN A 231 3.92 4.51 -0.44
C ASN A 231 4.29 5.40 -1.62
N LEU A 232 5.50 5.97 -1.61
CA LEU A 232 6.03 6.69 -2.75
C LEU A 232 6.26 5.74 -3.94
N SER A 233 6.23 6.29 -5.15
CA SER A 233 6.33 5.48 -6.37
C SER A 233 7.67 4.75 -6.42
N GLY A 234 7.65 3.44 -6.69
CA GLY A 234 8.88 2.63 -6.71
C GLY A 234 9.40 2.23 -5.33
N SER A 235 8.68 2.53 -4.24
CA SER A 235 9.01 2.01 -2.91
C SER A 235 9.04 0.48 -2.89
N GLN A 236 10.11 -0.07 -2.31
CA GLN A 236 10.39 -1.50 -2.19
C GLN A 236 10.99 -1.79 -0.82
N GLY A 237 10.45 -2.81 -0.16
CA GLY A 237 10.90 -3.29 1.15
C GLY A 237 9.71 -3.96 1.83
N ALA A 238 9.86 -5.21 2.25
CA ALA A 238 8.82 -5.91 3.01
C ALA A 238 8.87 -5.49 4.48
N PHE A 239 10.08 -5.26 5.00
CA PHE A 239 10.34 -4.90 6.39
C PHE A 239 11.27 -3.71 6.48
N ILE A 240 11.06 -2.88 7.49
CA ILE A 240 11.93 -1.75 7.85
C ILE A 240 12.37 -1.83 9.32
N GLY A 241 13.34 -1.02 9.72
CA GLY A 241 14.01 -1.12 11.02
C GLY A 241 15.24 -2.03 10.97
N GLN A 242 15.79 -2.27 9.78
CA GLN A 242 16.86 -3.24 9.57
C GLN A 242 18.26 -2.71 9.92
N GLY A 243 18.47 -1.41 9.75
CA GLY A 243 19.77 -0.72 9.89
C GLY A 243 20.28 -0.60 11.32
N TRP A 244 19.43 -0.91 12.31
CA TRP A 244 19.77 -0.85 13.73
C TRP A 244 19.60 -2.19 14.47
N LEU A 245 19.35 -3.30 13.74
CA LEU A 245 19.27 -4.64 14.34
C LEU A 245 20.53 -4.97 15.17
N GLY A 246 21.70 -4.52 14.72
CA GLY A 246 22.98 -4.68 15.43
C GLY A 246 23.20 -6.10 15.91
N ASP A 247 23.71 -6.25 17.14
CA ASP A 247 23.94 -7.54 17.81
C ASP A 247 22.81 -7.89 18.81
N THR A 248 21.62 -7.30 18.65
CA THR A 248 20.51 -7.53 19.58
C THR A 248 20.05 -9.00 19.55
N THR A 249 19.74 -9.55 20.71
CA THR A 249 19.31 -10.95 20.84
C THR A 249 17.80 -11.12 20.65
N HIS A 250 17.04 -10.03 20.82
CA HIS A 250 15.59 -10.02 20.72
C HIS A 250 15.10 -8.99 19.72
N VAL A 251 14.00 -9.30 19.04
CA VAL A 251 13.40 -8.46 18.00
C VAL A 251 11.90 -8.39 18.21
N LEU A 252 11.36 -7.18 18.33
CA LEU A 252 9.93 -6.94 18.23
C LEU A 252 9.57 -6.67 16.76
N LEU A 253 8.80 -7.56 16.13
CA LEU A 253 8.26 -7.37 14.78
C LEU A 253 6.82 -6.88 14.86
N VAL A 254 6.59 -5.62 14.50
CA VAL A 254 5.26 -5.00 14.52
C VAL A 254 4.66 -4.85 13.13
N GLU A 255 3.33 -4.77 13.05
CA GLU A 255 2.64 -4.50 11.79
C GLU A 255 2.59 -2.99 11.45
N GLY A 256 2.77 -2.68 10.16
CA GLY A 256 2.68 -1.35 9.60
C GLY A 256 3.96 -0.53 9.76
N ALA A 257 4.32 0.24 8.73
CA ALA A 257 5.54 1.06 8.77
C ALA A 257 5.58 2.07 9.94
N VAL A 258 4.43 2.59 10.37
CA VAL A 258 4.37 3.49 11.54
C VAL A 258 4.53 2.76 12.86
N GLY A 259 4.19 1.47 12.88
CA GLY A 259 4.44 0.58 14.01
C GLY A 259 5.89 0.61 14.42
N LEU A 260 6.85 0.87 13.52
CA LEU A 260 8.27 1.02 13.88
C LEU A 260 8.46 2.05 15.01
N ILE A 261 7.84 3.23 14.91
CA ILE A 261 7.98 4.29 15.92
C ILE A 261 7.23 3.90 17.22
N GLU A 262 6.10 3.21 17.09
CA GLU A 262 5.29 2.74 18.21
C GLU A 262 6.03 1.62 18.99
N GLY A 263 6.70 0.70 18.30
CA GLY A 263 7.55 -0.33 18.90
C GLY A 263 8.79 0.25 19.57
N LEU A 264 9.40 1.28 18.97
CA LEU A 264 10.49 2.04 19.61
C LEU A 264 10.03 2.70 20.91
N ALA A 265 8.85 3.33 20.89
CA ALA A 265 8.27 3.95 22.08
C ALA A 265 7.94 2.90 23.15
N ALA A 266 7.48 1.71 22.75
CA ALA A 266 7.21 0.62 23.66
C ALA A 266 8.50 0.12 24.33
N MET A 267 9.55 -0.09 23.55
CA MET A 267 10.86 -0.52 24.03
C MET A 267 11.46 0.48 25.04
N LEU A 268 11.28 1.79 24.84
CA LEU A 268 11.76 2.82 25.76
C LEU A 268 10.96 2.91 27.08
N LEU A 269 9.78 2.29 27.15
CA LEU A 269 8.90 2.32 28.34
C LEU A 269 9.03 1.08 29.22
N VAL A 270 9.74 0.05 28.75
CA VAL A 270 9.91 -1.22 29.48
C VAL A 270 11.33 -1.34 29.99
N ASP A 271 11.47 -1.89 31.20
CA ASP A 271 12.76 -2.34 31.72
C ASP A 271 12.93 -3.80 31.32
N THR A 272 13.95 -4.10 30.52
CA THR A 272 14.19 -5.44 29.98
C THR A 272 15.68 -5.79 30.09
N PRO A 273 16.01 -7.01 30.55
CA PRO A 273 17.41 -7.43 30.72
C PRO A 273 18.09 -7.77 29.39
N HIS A 274 17.35 -7.77 28.28
CA HIS A 274 17.83 -8.20 26.98
C HIS A 274 18.01 -7.02 26.02
N ALA A 275 18.93 -7.17 25.07
CA ALA A 275 19.09 -6.21 23.99
C ALA A 275 18.00 -6.43 22.95
N TRP A 276 17.07 -5.47 22.85
CA TRP A 276 15.97 -5.49 21.89
C TRP A 276 16.24 -4.57 20.70
N SER A 277 15.73 -4.97 19.55
CA SER A 277 15.52 -4.10 18.39
C SER A 277 14.08 -4.22 17.90
N VAL A 278 13.67 -3.32 17.01
CA VAL A 278 12.32 -3.25 16.47
C VAL A 278 12.39 -3.31 14.95
N LEU A 279 11.60 -4.20 14.36
CA LEU A 279 11.31 -4.28 12.95
C LEU A 279 9.83 -3.98 12.73
N ALA A 280 9.51 -3.41 11.57
CA ALA A 280 8.12 -3.25 11.15
C ALA A 280 7.89 -3.90 9.79
N ALA A 281 6.87 -4.75 9.70
CA ALA A 281 6.32 -5.17 8.42
C ALA A 281 5.61 -3.99 7.77
N THR A 282 5.95 -3.67 6.52
CA THR A 282 5.40 -2.47 5.84
C THR A 282 3.91 -2.57 5.53
N SER A 283 3.36 -3.80 5.55
CA SER A 283 1.94 -4.16 5.42
C SER A 283 1.68 -5.60 5.88
N ALA A 284 0.42 -5.99 6.12
CA ALA A 284 -0.01 -7.38 6.30
C ALA A 284 0.43 -8.36 5.18
N SER A 285 0.69 -7.83 3.98
CA SER A 285 1.14 -8.61 2.82
C SER A 285 2.66 -8.73 2.70
N SER A 286 3.41 -8.25 3.69
CA SER A 286 4.87 -8.41 3.78
C SER A 286 5.22 -9.89 3.92
N ARG A 287 6.29 -10.35 3.27
CA ARG A 287 6.71 -11.76 3.27
C ARG A 287 8.23 -11.83 3.33
N PHE A 288 8.78 -12.75 4.12
CA PHE A 288 10.24 -12.92 4.23
C PHE A 288 10.87 -13.43 2.95
N ALA A 289 10.12 -14.13 2.10
CA ALA A 289 10.58 -14.51 0.76
C ALA A 289 11.00 -13.31 -0.12
N ARG A 290 10.55 -12.08 0.21
CA ARG A 290 10.97 -10.85 -0.48
C ARG A 290 12.19 -10.18 0.14
N ASP A 291 12.70 -10.73 1.24
CA ASP A 291 13.85 -10.22 1.99
C ASP A 291 14.65 -11.37 2.64
N PRO A 292 15.33 -12.21 1.84
CA PRO A 292 16.08 -13.35 2.35
C PRO A 292 17.26 -12.95 3.25
N GLY A 293 17.84 -11.76 3.00
CA GLY A 293 18.93 -11.23 3.82
C GLY A 293 18.49 -10.92 5.25
N LEU A 294 17.27 -10.42 5.44
CA LEU A 294 16.70 -10.24 6.77
C LEU A 294 16.56 -11.57 7.52
N MET A 295 16.03 -12.61 6.87
CA MET A 295 15.82 -13.90 7.53
C MET A 295 17.13 -14.47 8.09
N GLN A 296 18.22 -14.39 7.33
CA GLN A 296 19.53 -14.83 7.81
C GLN A 296 19.99 -14.07 9.06
N ARG A 297 19.70 -12.77 9.16
CA ARG A 297 20.08 -11.93 10.32
C ARG A 297 19.21 -12.17 11.55
N LEU A 298 18.02 -12.73 11.37
CA LEU A 298 17.12 -13.13 12.48
C LEU A 298 17.47 -14.50 13.06
N HIS A 299 18.28 -15.30 12.36
CA HIS A 299 18.71 -16.61 12.85
C HIS A 299 19.43 -16.48 14.20
N GLY A 300 19.02 -17.31 15.18
CA GLY A 300 19.55 -17.28 16.54
C GLY A 300 19.00 -16.15 17.43
N ARG A 301 18.07 -15.32 16.94
CA ARG A 301 17.36 -14.32 17.74
C ARG A 301 15.99 -14.84 18.16
N GLN A 302 15.45 -14.23 19.21
CA GLN A 302 14.05 -14.38 19.61
C GLN A 302 13.20 -13.27 19.00
N VAL A 303 12.12 -13.64 18.31
CA VAL A 303 11.27 -12.70 17.57
C VAL A 303 9.85 -12.69 18.15
N HIS A 304 9.43 -11.54 18.66
CA HIS A 304 8.07 -11.32 19.14
C HIS A 304 7.27 -10.58 18.08
N VAL A 305 6.25 -11.23 17.53
CA VAL A 305 5.39 -10.71 16.47
C VAL A 305 4.16 -10.06 17.07
N VAL A 306 3.91 -8.80 16.76
CA VAL A 306 2.74 -8.03 17.22
C VAL A 306 1.95 -7.56 15.99
N PRO A 307 0.94 -8.32 15.55
CA PRO A 307 0.09 -7.93 14.44
C PRO A 307 -0.97 -6.91 14.85
N ASP A 308 -1.62 -6.30 13.86
CA ASP A 308 -2.89 -5.61 14.08
C ASP A 308 -3.94 -6.64 14.55
N ASN A 309 -4.79 -6.24 15.50
CA ASN A 309 -5.87 -7.04 16.05
C ASN A 309 -7.10 -7.04 15.13
N ASP A 310 -6.91 -7.47 13.89
CA ASP A 310 -7.97 -7.72 12.92
C ASP A 310 -7.72 -9.02 12.15
N ALA A 311 -8.62 -9.38 11.23
CA ALA A 311 -8.48 -10.63 10.46
C ALA A 311 -7.21 -10.64 9.60
N SER A 312 -6.88 -9.50 8.97
CA SER A 312 -5.71 -9.39 8.10
C SER A 312 -4.42 -9.49 8.91
N GLY A 313 -4.36 -8.88 10.09
CA GLY A 313 -3.20 -8.97 10.97
C GLY A 313 -2.99 -10.38 11.53
N ARG A 314 -4.06 -11.09 11.89
CA ARG A 314 -3.96 -12.51 12.29
C ARG A 314 -3.41 -13.40 11.17
N ASP A 315 -3.90 -13.24 9.95
CA ASP A 315 -3.43 -13.98 8.79
C ASP A 315 -1.95 -13.64 8.47
N ALA A 316 -1.57 -12.38 8.63
CA ALA A 316 -0.20 -11.91 8.45
C ALA A 316 0.75 -12.52 9.50
N ALA A 317 0.39 -12.48 10.79
CA ALA A 317 1.17 -13.09 11.86
C ALA A 317 1.34 -14.59 11.68
N ALA A 318 0.28 -15.31 11.29
CA ALA A 318 0.38 -16.74 10.99
C ALA A 318 1.39 -17.01 9.87
N SER A 319 1.38 -16.21 8.80
CA SER A 319 2.35 -16.31 7.71
C SER A 319 3.78 -15.99 8.16
N TRP A 320 3.99 -14.92 8.94
CA TRP A 320 5.32 -14.54 9.41
C TRP A 320 5.89 -15.55 10.40
N LEU A 321 5.07 -16.07 11.32
CA LEU A 321 5.47 -17.12 12.23
C LEU A 321 5.88 -18.39 11.49
N ALA A 322 5.10 -18.82 10.49
CA ALA A 322 5.43 -19.99 9.68
C ALA A 322 6.77 -19.82 8.95
N ASP A 323 7.00 -18.64 8.33
CA ASP A 323 8.28 -18.32 7.67
C ASP A 323 9.46 -18.36 8.65
N LEU A 324 9.31 -17.75 9.83
CA LEU A 324 10.35 -17.69 10.88
C LEU A 324 10.67 -19.08 11.44
N GLN A 325 9.64 -19.85 11.78
CA GLN A 325 9.79 -21.20 12.33
C GLN A 325 10.38 -22.17 11.32
N ALA A 326 9.99 -22.07 10.04
CA ALA A 326 10.58 -22.87 8.97
C ALA A 326 12.08 -22.57 8.78
N ALA A 327 12.51 -21.34 9.10
CA ALA A 327 13.92 -20.95 9.10
C ALA A 327 14.65 -21.24 10.44
N GLY A 328 14.00 -21.90 11.40
CA GLY A 328 14.58 -22.21 12.71
C GLY A 328 14.68 -21.02 13.67
N VAL A 329 14.01 -19.91 13.38
CA VAL A 329 13.96 -18.74 14.28
C VAL A 329 12.93 -18.98 15.38
N CYS A 330 13.31 -18.71 16.64
CA CYS A 330 12.38 -18.75 17.76
C CYS A 330 11.44 -17.56 17.68
N ALA A 331 10.15 -17.81 17.43
CA ALA A 331 9.18 -16.75 17.24
C ALA A 331 7.85 -17.02 17.96
N THR A 332 7.32 -15.98 18.59
CA THR A 332 6.05 -15.99 19.32
C THR A 332 5.18 -14.82 18.84
N ALA A 333 3.88 -15.04 18.64
CA ALA A 333 2.95 -13.95 18.35
C ALA A 333 2.19 -13.51 19.60
N HIS A 334 2.04 -12.20 19.74
CA HIS A 334 1.35 -11.55 20.84
C HIS A 334 0.18 -10.74 20.28
N MET A 335 -1.04 -11.22 20.51
CA MET A 335 -2.24 -10.46 20.15
C MET A 335 -2.48 -9.35 21.18
N LEU A 336 -2.73 -8.14 20.69
CA LEU A 336 -3.11 -7.03 21.54
C LEU A 336 -4.51 -7.27 22.14
N PRO A 337 -4.74 -6.90 23.41
CA PRO A 337 -6.05 -7.04 24.03
C PRO A 337 -7.05 -6.07 23.41
N ALA A 338 -8.31 -6.49 23.28
CA ALA A 338 -9.39 -5.57 22.92
C ALA A 338 -9.51 -4.44 23.98
N PRO A 339 -9.77 -3.19 23.58
CA PRO A 339 -10.15 -2.74 22.24
C PRO A 339 -8.98 -2.30 21.34
N CYS A 340 -7.73 -2.52 21.73
CA CYS A 340 -6.58 -2.07 20.94
C CYS A 340 -6.56 -2.79 19.59
N LYS A 341 -6.63 -2.01 18.52
CA LYS A 341 -6.45 -2.50 17.17
C LYS A 341 -4.97 -2.64 16.84
N ASP A 342 -4.18 -1.60 17.11
CA ASP A 342 -2.75 -1.59 16.79
C ASP A 342 -1.92 -1.17 18.02
N LEU A 343 -0.59 -1.21 17.89
CA LEU A 343 0.30 -0.88 19.00
C LEU A 343 0.18 0.60 19.40
N GLY A 344 -0.21 1.48 18.47
CA GLY A 344 -0.52 2.88 18.75
C GLY A 344 -1.64 3.04 19.77
N ASP A 345 -2.70 2.24 19.68
CA ASP A 345 -3.83 2.29 20.62
C ASP A 345 -3.42 2.03 22.08
N VAL A 346 -2.40 1.20 22.30
CA VAL A 346 -1.87 0.87 23.64
C VAL A 346 -1.35 2.13 24.37
N PHE A 347 -0.86 3.13 23.64
CA PHE A 347 -0.36 4.37 24.24
C PHE A 347 -1.47 5.27 24.79
N HIS A 348 -2.70 5.08 24.34
CA HIS A 348 -3.88 5.81 24.80
C HIS A 348 -4.54 5.19 26.05
N LEU A 349 -4.09 4.01 26.49
CA LEU A 349 -4.58 3.36 27.70
C LEU A 349 -4.05 4.02 28.99
N PRO A 350 -4.73 3.80 30.14
CA PRO A 350 -4.20 4.14 31.45
C PRO A 350 -2.80 3.55 31.67
N LYS A 351 -1.94 4.27 32.41
CA LYS A 351 -0.52 3.91 32.59
C LYS A 351 -0.34 2.47 33.09
N THR A 352 -1.16 2.02 34.04
CA THR A 352 -1.08 0.67 34.62
C THR A 352 -1.36 -0.42 33.58
N GLU A 353 -2.45 -0.30 32.83
CA GLU A 353 -2.83 -1.22 31.75
C GLU A 353 -1.79 -1.23 30.63
N ARG A 354 -1.37 -0.04 30.18
CA ARG A 354 -0.30 0.11 29.19
C ARG A 354 0.97 -0.59 29.62
N THR A 355 1.43 -0.34 30.85
CA THR A 355 2.67 -0.92 31.38
C THR A 355 2.58 -2.45 31.42
N GLN A 356 1.45 -3.00 31.84
CA GLN A 356 1.25 -4.45 31.87
C GLN A 356 1.32 -5.07 30.47
N ILE A 357 0.65 -4.46 29.49
CA ILE A 357 0.66 -4.94 28.10
C ILE A 357 2.07 -4.88 27.54
N LEU A 358 2.75 -3.73 27.67
CA LEU A 358 4.10 -3.55 27.14
C LEU A 358 5.08 -4.52 27.80
N ASN A 359 5.07 -4.68 29.13
CA ASN A 359 5.95 -5.64 29.80
C ASN A 359 5.78 -7.06 29.24
N ASN A 360 4.54 -7.50 28.99
CA ASN A 360 4.25 -8.82 28.43
C ASN A 360 4.79 -9.00 26.99
N LEU A 361 4.92 -7.93 26.21
CA LEU A 361 5.50 -7.99 24.87
C LEU A 361 7.02 -8.19 24.88
N PHE A 362 7.70 -7.80 25.97
CA PHE A 362 9.16 -7.84 26.10
C PHE A 362 9.64 -8.86 27.15
N LEU A 363 8.75 -9.76 27.59
CA LEU A 363 9.16 -10.94 28.35
C LEU A 363 10.03 -11.86 27.47
N PRO A 364 10.99 -12.58 28.06
CA PRO A 364 11.76 -13.61 27.36
C PRO A 364 10.93 -14.87 27.04
#